data_AF-A0A357EET6-F1
#
_entry.id   AF-A0A357EET6-F1
#
_cell.length_a   1.000
_cell.length_b   1.000
_cell.length_c   1.000
_cell.angle_alpha   90.00
_cell.angle_beta   90.00
_cell.angle_gamma   90.00
#
_symmetry.space_group_name_H-M   'P 1'
#
loop_
_entity.id
_entity.type
_entity.pdbx_description
1 polymer ?
#
loop_
_entity_poly.entity_id
_entity_poly.type
_entity_poly.pdbx_seq_one_letter_code
_entity_poly.pdbx_strand_id
1 'polypeptide(L)'
;PTHAKPNRLLLNNGDLTFTDITESSGTASKQNTFLSVFVDLDADGWQDLVVSQNTGAVEIFRNMKDRTFQPITVSSVFGFWMGLAIGDIDKDGDQDLFFTNVGTSIPLFLTTGDLR
;
A
#
# COMPACT_ATOMS: atom_id res chain seq x y z
N PRO A 1 18.24 6.07 -2.60
CA PRO A 1 18.27 7.52 -2.92
C PRO A 1 18.50 8.37 -1.67
N THR A 2 19.58 9.15 -1.62
CA THR A 2 20.00 10.00 -0.49
C THR A 2 19.06 11.16 -0.15
N HIS A 3 17.93 11.28 -0.87
CA HIS A 3 16.93 12.35 -0.71
C HIS A 3 15.57 11.88 -0.18
N ALA A 4 15.29 10.57 -0.16
CA ALA A 4 14.01 10.05 0.35
C ALA A 4 14.00 10.12 1.89
N LYS A 5 13.09 10.91 2.45
CA LYS A 5 12.79 10.89 3.89
C LYS A 5 11.89 9.70 4.19
N PRO A 6 11.95 9.12 5.41
CA PRO A 6 11.01 8.09 5.79
C PRO A 6 9.58 8.64 5.76
N ASN A 7 8.62 7.79 5.41
CA ASN A 7 7.20 8.04 5.68
C ASN A 7 6.99 8.36 7.17
N ARG A 8 5.90 9.05 7.52
CA ARG A 8 5.57 9.36 8.92
C ARG A 8 4.26 8.72 9.33
N LEU A 9 4.29 8.00 10.44
CA LEU A 9 3.10 7.49 11.12
C LEU A 9 2.94 8.20 12.46
N LEU A 10 1.88 9.01 12.56
CA LEU A 10 1.57 9.81 13.73
C LEU A 10 0.36 9.22 14.46
N LEU A 11 0.55 8.79 15.70
CA LEU A 11 -0.52 8.28 16.55
C LEU A 11 -1.22 9.45 17.23
N ASN A 12 -2.52 9.59 17.03
CA ASN A 12 -3.35 10.56 17.74
C ASN A 12 -3.49 10.15 19.22
N ASN A 13 -3.14 11.05 20.14
CA ASN A 13 -3.22 10.80 21.58
C ASN A 13 -4.62 11.05 22.18
N GLY A 14 -5.58 11.52 21.37
CA GLY A 14 -6.97 11.79 21.78
C GLY A 14 -7.25 13.24 22.18
N ASP A 15 -6.23 14.09 22.17
CA ASP A 15 -6.27 15.49 22.65
C ASP A 15 -5.73 16.49 21.61
N LEU A 16 -5.75 16.11 20.33
CA LEU A 16 -5.15 16.84 19.20
C LEU A 16 -3.61 16.94 19.26
N THR A 17 -2.95 16.16 20.13
CA THR A 17 -1.52 15.91 20.07
C THR A 17 -1.23 14.58 19.38
N PHE A 18 -0.01 14.45 18.85
CA PHE A 18 0.41 13.31 18.05
C PHE A 18 1.77 12.79 18.51
N THR A 19 1.89 11.47 18.62
CA THR A 19 3.14 10.77 18.88
C THR A 19 3.69 10.21 17.57
N ASP A 20 4.91 10.58 17.19
CA ASP A 20 5.59 9.95 16.06
C ASP A 20 6.00 8.51 16.43
N ILE A 21 5.34 7.53 15.83
CA ILE A 21 5.60 6.10 16.02
C ILE A 21 6.25 5.48 14.77
N THR A 22 6.77 6.28 13.85
CA THR A 22 7.30 5.82 12.55
C THR A 22 8.30 4.67 12.68
N GLU A 23 9.29 4.83 13.55
CA GLU A 23 10.34 3.82 13.74
C GLU A 23 9.85 2.62 14.56
N SER A 24 9.12 2.87 15.65
CA SER A 24 8.61 1.81 16.53
C SER A 24 7.52 0.95 15.89
N SER A 25 6.78 1.50 14.92
CA SER A 25 5.76 0.78 14.17
C SER A 25 6.31 -0.06 13.02
N GLY A 26 7.56 0.15 12.61
CA GLY A 26 8.16 -0.56 11.47
C GLY A 26 7.77 -0.03 10.08
N THR A 27 7.08 1.12 9.98
CA THR A 27 6.61 1.69 8.70
C THR A 27 7.57 2.74 8.11
N ALA A 28 8.81 2.82 8.60
CA ALA A 28 9.82 3.82 8.22
C ALA A 28 10.44 3.60 6.83
N SER A 29 9.64 3.19 5.82
CA SER A 29 10.13 2.99 4.45
C SER A 29 10.71 4.28 3.87
N LYS A 30 11.88 4.16 3.23
CA LYS A 30 12.66 5.28 2.67
C LYS A 30 12.56 5.30 1.14
N GLN A 31 11.33 5.40 0.65
CA GLN A 31 11.03 5.58 -0.77
C GLN A 31 10.17 6.84 -0.96
N ASN A 32 10.20 7.40 -2.16
CA ASN A 32 9.22 8.42 -2.52
C ASN A 32 7.87 7.73 -2.69
N THR A 33 6.87 8.16 -1.94
CA THR A 33 5.52 7.59 -1.93
C THR A 33 4.51 8.65 -2.32
N PHE A 34 3.37 8.24 -2.90
CA PHE A 34 2.32 9.15 -3.35
C PHE A 34 0.99 8.91 -2.66
N LEU A 35 0.64 7.66 -2.39
CA LEU A 35 -0.64 7.32 -1.78
C LEU A 35 -0.41 6.33 -0.65
N SER A 36 -1.25 6.44 0.35
CA SER A 36 -1.40 5.43 1.39
C SER A 36 -2.85 5.31 1.80
N VAL A 37 -3.23 4.14 2.27
CA VAL A 37 -4.57 3.89 2.81
C VAL A 37 -4.51 2.82 3.90
N PHE A 38 -5.42 2.95 4.86
CA PHE A 38 -5.71 1.94 5.84
C PHE A 38 -6.92 1.10 5.36
N VAL A 39 -6.75 -0.21 5.34
CA VAL A 39 -7.77 -1.18 4.89
C VAL A 39 -7.55 -2.51 5.62
N ASP A 40 -8.62 -3.18 6.04
CA ASP A 40 -8.56 -4.54 6.61
C ASP A 40 -8.50 -5.57 5.48
N LEU A 41 -7.31 -6.07 5.15
CA LEU A 41 -7.09 -6.95 3.99
C LEU A 41 -7.29 -8.43 4.31
N ASP A 42 -7.18 -8.83 5.58
CA ASP A 42 -7.34 -10.21 6.01
C ASP A 42 -8.57 -10.45 6.91
N ALA A 43 -9.48 -9.48 6.94
CA ALA A 43 -10.78 -9.50 7.62
C ALA A 43 -10.66 -9.80 9.11
N ASP A 44 -9.60 -9.34 9.75
CA ASP A 44 -9.30 -9.62 11.16
C ASP A 44 -9.79 -8.52 12.14
N GLY A 45 -10.41 -7.47 11.58
CA GLY A 45 -10.93 -6.31 12.28
C GLY A 45 -9.90 -5.19 12.49
N TRP A 46 -8.66 -5.37 12.05
CA TRP A 46 -7.59 -4.38 12.17
C TRP A 46 -7.19 -3.86 10.80
N GLN A 47 -7.00 -2.54 10.71
CA GLN A 47 -6.60 -1.93 9.45
C GLN A 47 -5.12 -2.17 9.18
N ASP A 48 -4.82 -2.79 8.05
CA ASP A 48 -3.51 -2.90 7.44
C ASP A 48 -3.17 -1.61 6.67
N LEU A 49 -1.91 -1.47 6.28
CA LEU A 49 -1.41 -0.29 5.59
C LEU A 49 -0.94 -0.64 4.17
N VAL A 50 -1.52 0.01 3.17
CA VAL A 50 -1.05 -0.06 1.78
C VAL A 50 -0.39 1.27 1.42
N VAL A 51 0.81 1.22 0.83
CA VAL A 51 1.58 2.39 0.41
C VAL A 51 2.09 2.21 -1.01
N SER A 52 1.75 3.15 -1.89
CA SER A 52 2.24 3.14 -3.27
C SER A 52 3.47 4.04 -3.42
N GLN A 53 4.55 3.47 -3.92
CA GLN A 53 5.74 4.23 -4.28
C GLN A 53 5.47 5.09 -5.52
N ASN A 54 6.09 6.26 -5.63
CA ASN A 54 6.06 7.08 -6.84
C ASN A 54 6.64 6.30 -8.04
N THR A 55 7.65 5.47 -7.79
CA THR A 55 8.31 4.65 -8.80
C THR A 55 8.82 3.40 -8.11
N GLY A 56 8.10 2.28 -8.26
CA GLY A 56 8.41 1.06 -7.54
C GLY A 56 7.23 0.12 -7.38
N ALA A 57 7.37 -0.81 -6.45
CA ALA A 57 6.30 -1.72 -6.06
C ALA A 57 5.37 -1.06 -5.03
N VAL A 58 4.18 -1.62 -4.88
CA VAL A 58 3.30 -1.32 -3.74
C VAL A 58 3.84 -2.05 -2.51
N GLU A 59 3.97 -1.32 -1.41
CA GLU A 59 4.28 -1.90 -0.11
C GLU A 59 2.97 -2.14 0.64
N ILE A 60 2.78 -3.34 1.17
CA ILE A 60 1.68 -3.65 2.07
C ILE A 60 2.27 -4.07 3.40
N PHE A 61 1.67 -3.59 4.49
CA PHE A 61 2.05 -3.92 5.84
C PHE A 61 0.85 -4.43 6.60
N ARG A 62 0.94 -5.66 7.12
CA ARG A 62 -0.05 -6.24 8.02
C ARG A 62 0.05 -5.62 9.41
N ASN A 63 -1.08 -5.31 10.02
CA ASN A 63 -1.17 -4.82 11.38
C ASN A 63 -0.99 -5.96 12.39
N MET A 64 -0.05 -5.81 13.33
CA MET A 64 0.24 -6.83 14.33
C MET A 64 -0.54 -6.65 15.64
N LYS A 65 -1.52 -5.73 15.68
CA LYS A 65 -2.43 -5.47 16.82
C LYS A 65 -1.75 -4.90 18.07
N ASP A 66 -0.48 -4.53 17.95
CA ASP A 66 0.35 -3.95 19.01
C ASP A 66 0.98 -2.62 18.57
N ARG A 67 0.40 -1.98 17.54
CA ARG A 67 0.89 -0.75 16.87
C ARG A 67 2.14 -0.97 16.03
N THR A 68 2.57 -2.22 15.82
CA THR A 68 3.60 -2.57 14.86
C THR A 68 2.98 -3.13 13.58
N PHE A 69 3.74 -3.02 12.50
CA PHE A 69 3.34 -3.42 11.17
C PHE A 69 4.42 -4.33 10.57
N GLN A 70 3.99 -5.44 9.97
CA GLN A 70 4.87 -6.38 9.30
C GLN A 70 4.72 -6.25 7.79
N PRO A 71 5.80 -5.98 7.03
CA PRO A 71 5.72 -5.93 5.57
C PRO A 71 5.36 -7.32 5.01
N ILE A 72 4.38 -7.36 4.11
CA ILE A 72 4.00 -8.56 3.38
C ILE A 72 4.46 -8.46 1.92
N THR A 73 4.87 -9.60 1.35
CA THR A 73 5.28 -9.66 -0.07
C THR A 73 4.10 -10.13 -0.91
N VAL A 74 3.48 -9.21 -1.65
CA VAL A 74 2.30 -9.48 -2.48
C VAL A 74 2.66 -9.63 -3.96
N SER A 75 3.61 -8.84 -4.47
CA SER A 75 4.01 -8.84 -5.88
C SER A 75 5.19 -7.89 -6.09
N SER A 76 6.06 -8.20 -7.07
CA SER A 76 7.19 -7.34 -7.47
C SER A 76 6.86 -6.42 -8.65
N VAL A 77 5.57 -6.25 -8.99
CA VAL A 77 5.16 -5.42 -10.12
C VAL A 77 5.55 -3.97 -9.87
N PHE A 78 6.36 -3.46 -10.79
CA PHE A 78 6.87 -2.10 -10.76
C PHE A 78 5.95 -1.16 -11.51
N GLY A 79 5.66 0.01 -10.94
CA GLY A 79 4.79 1.00 -11.54
C GLY A 79 5.04 2.43 -11.09
N PHE A 80 4.32 3.35 -11.75
CA PHE A 80 4.21 4.77 -11.42
C PHE A 80 2.78 5.03 -10.97
N TRP A 81 2.49 4.69 -9.71
CA TRP A 81 1.13 4.64 -9.18
C TRP A 81 0.57 6.05 -8.94
N MET A 82 -0.65 6.33 -9.43
CA MET A 82 -1.30 7.65 -9.37
C MET A 82 -2.60 7.67 -8.57
N GLY A 83 -3.23 6.52 -8.37
CA GLY A 83 -4.54 6.40 -7.75
C GLY A 83 -4.72 5.01 -7.18
N LEU A 84 -5.54 4.92 -6.13
CA LEU A 84 -5.90 3.69 -5.43
C LEU A 84 -7.39 3.73 -5.14
N ALA A 85 -8.10 2.64 -5.47
CA ALA A 85 -9.46 2.38 -5.07
C ALA A 85 -9.53 1.03 -4.34
N ILE A 86 -10.44 0.94 -3.37
CA ILE A 86 -10.70 -0.26 -2.57
C ILE A 86 -12.16 -0.64 -2.73
N GLY A 87 -12.44 -1.94 -2.84
CA GLY A 87 -13.77 -2.48 -2.68
C GLY A 87 -13.79 -4.00 -2.89
N ASP A 88 -14.85 -4.64 -2.44
CA ASP A 88 -15.13 -6.06 -2.67
C ASP A 88 -15.84 -6.22 -4.02
N ILE A 89 -15.10 -6.50 -5.09
CA ILE A 89 -15.61 -6.50 -6.47
C ILE A 89 -16.25 -7.84 -6.85
N ASP A 90 -15.78 -8.93 -6.27
CA ASP A 90 -16.25 -10.29 -6.57
C ASP A 90 -17.22 -10.85 -5.52
N LYS A 91 -17.41 -10.13 -4.40
CA LYS A 91 -18.35 -10.41 -3.32
C LYS A 91 -17.97 -11.63 -2.48
N ASP A 92 -16.67 -11.91 -2.34
CA ASP A 92 -16.20 -12.99 -1.48
C ASP A 92 -15.99 -12.56 -0.02
N GLY A 93 -16.07 -11.26 0.25
CA GLY A 93 -15.99 -10.67 1.58
C GLY A 93 -14.60 -10.17 1.98
N ASP A 94 -13.60 -10.29 1.11
CA ASP A 94 -12.32 -9.59 1.25
C ASP A 94 -12.29 -8.25 0.49
N GLN A 95 -11.18 -7.51 0.56
CA GLN A 95 -11.06 -6.20 -0.09
C GLN A 95 -10.09 -6.28 -1.28
N ASP A 96 -10.58 -5.93 -2.47
CA ASP A 96 -9.75 -5.78 -3.66
C ASP A 96 -9.11 -4.39 -3.75
N LEU A 97 -7.95 -4.36 -4.40
CA LEU A 97 -7.19 -3.13 -4.66
C LEU A 97 -7.08 -2.87 -6.16
N PHE A 98 -7.50 -1.68 -6.59
CA PHE A 98 -7.31 -1.20 -7.95
C PHE A 98 -6.36 0.00 -7.97
N PHE A 99 -5.32 -0.08 -8.80
CA PHE A 99 -4.33 1.00 -8.94
C PHE A 99 -4.36 1.60 -10.34
N THR A 100 -4.28 2.93 -10.43
CA THR A 100 -4.01 3.64 -11.68
C THR A 100 -2.52 3.95 -11.81
N ASN A 101 -2.02 4.05 -13.03
CA ASN A 101 -0.60 4.27 -13.33
C ASN A 101 -0.43 5.21 -14.53
N VAL A 102 0.63 6.01 -14.53
CA VAL A 102 1.06 6.79 -15.71
C VAL A 102 2.17 6.03 -16.44
N GLY A 103 1.78 5.29 -17.49
CA GLY A 103 2.68 4.55 -18.37
C GLY A 103 2.04 3.30 -18.96
N THR A 104 2.58 2.76 -20.06
CA THR A 104 2.18 1.45 -20.64
C THR A 104 3.09 0.35 -20.10
N SER A 105 2.55 -0.64 -19.40
CA SER A 105 3.32 -1.82 -18.97
C SER A 105 2.63 -3.15 -19.30
N ILE A 106 1.86 -3.22 -20.37
CA ILE A 106 1.51 -4.51 -20.98
C ILE A 106 2.30 -4.65 -22.29
N PRO A 107 3.21 -5.63 -22.42
CA PRO A 107 3.72 -6.01 -23.72
C PRO A 107 2.54 -6.33 -24.66
N LEU A 108 2.56 -5.78 -25.88
CA LEU A 108 1.45 -5.81 -26.83
C LEU A 108 0.84 -7.22 -27.08
N PHE A 109 1.61 -8.29 -26.84
CA PHE A 109 1.17 -9.68 -27.02
C PHE A 109 0.10 -10.14 -26.00
N LEU A 110 -0.08 -9.45 -24.87
CA LEU A 110 -1.14 -9.73 -23.89
C LEU A 110 -2.43 -8.92 -24.15
N THR A 111 -2.41 -7.98 -25.12
CA THR A 111 -3.56 -7.12 -25.48
C THR A 111 -4.28 -7.54 -26.76
N THR A 112 -3.83 -8.58 -27.45
CA THR A 112 -4.58 -9.19 -28.55
C THR A 112 -5.28 -10.44 -28.04
N GLY A 113 -6.61 -10.36 -27.90
CA GLY A 113 -7.44 -11.53 -27.66
C GLY A 113 -7.46 -12.44 -28.89
N ASP A 114 -6.96 -13.65 -28.71
CA ASP A 114 -7.51 -14.89 -29.27
C ASP A 114 -6.93 -16.05 -28.45
N LEU A 115 -7.77 -16.70 -27.65
CA LEU A 115 -7.48 -18.04 -27.16
C LEU A 115 -8.16 -19.02 -28.13
N ARG A 116 -7.39 -19.45 -29.13
CA ARG A 116 -7.30 -20.87 -29.46
C ARG A 116 -6.03 -21.43 -28.84
#